data_AF-A0A8S9TZU5-F1
#
_entry.id   AF-A0A8S9TZU5-F1
#
_cell.length_a   1.000
_cell.length_b   1.000
_cell.length_c   1.000
_cell.angle_alpha   90.00
_cell.angle_beta   90.00
_cell.angle_gamma   90.00
#
_symmetry.space_group_name_H-M   'P 1'
#
loop_
_entity.id
_entity.type
_entity.pdbx_description
1 polymer ?
#
loop_
_entity_poly.entity_id
_entity_poly.type
_entity_poly.pdbx_seq_one_letter_code
_entity_poly.pdbx_strand_id
1 'polypeptide(L)'
;MVDSTVLLVVRIFAAVGALALICSPSILMRQIHKQKHVGVASVLPLVMLAINSHVWMTYGYLDENVFPVFSCFAVGDLASVVYIAVYWRYTTERRYVARVVIAAVSVIVILSIYAVLGGIGYTGQTRAQVAKTIGYIGDATAICLYAAPMEKLFQVLKHKSAVFINAHMVMASLTSNVMWLTYGSLTANWIIIAPNILFITLNSSTLALCFVYNPKTHPLHESFLADNEAPIEVSVELSPKENKVPNIPSPQYQAIQSPLEPLRLQLRS
;
A
#
# COMPACT_ATOMS: atom_id res chain seq x y z
N MET A 1 -1.58 25.60 -26.98
CA MET A 1 -0.57 24.55 -27.20
C MET A 1 0.39 24.60 -26.03
N VAL A 2 0.51 23.51 -25.26
CA VAL A 2 1.47 23.46 -24.14
C VAL A 2 2.87 23.39 -24.72
N ASP A 3 3.81 24.15 -24.17
CA ASP A 3 5.20 24.09 -24.61
C ASP A 3 5.78 22.68 -24.39
N SER A 4 6.50 22.17 -25.39
CA SER A 4 7.04 20.81 -25.37
C SER A 4 8.05 20.62 -24.23
N THR A 5 8.78 21.68 -23.88
CA THR A 5 9.71 21.68 -22.75
C THR A 5 8.97 21.53 -21.42
N VAL A 6 7.89 22.30 -21.23
CA VAL A 6 7.05 22.22 -20.03
C VAL A 6 6.47 20.81 -19.85
N LEU A 7 5.97 20.22 -20.94
CA LEU A 7 5.46 18.86 -20.89
C LEU A 7 6.55 17.86 -20.51
N LEU A 8 7.76 17.97 -21.09
CA LEU A 8 8.88 17.08 -20.76
C LEU A 8 9.28 17.18 -19.29
N VAL A 9 9.38 18.39 -18.74
CA VAL A 9 9.71 18.61 -17.33
C VAL A 9 8.69 17.93 -16.42
N VAL A 10 7.39 18.09 -16.70
CA VAL A 10 6.32 17.44 -15.93
C VAL A 10 6.41 15.91 -16.04
N ARG A 11 6.70 15.37 -17.23
CA ARG A 11 6.91 13.92 -17.41
C ARG A 11 8.06 13.39 -16.58
N ILE A 12 9.17 14.12 -16.48
CA ILE A 12 10.33 13.75 -15.67
C ILE A 12 9.95 13.70 -14.19
N PHE A 13 9.28 14.74 -13.67
CA PHE A 13 8.86 14.75 -12.26
C PHE A 13 7.85 13.65 -11.94
N ALA A 14 6.87 13.41 -12.82
CA ALA A 14 5.92 12.32 -12.67
C ALA A 14 6.61 10.95 -12.70
N ALA A 15 7.60 10.77 -13.58
CA ALA A 15 8.40 9.54 -13.66
C ALA A 15 9.22 9.31 -12.39
N VAL A 16 9.92 10.32 -11.89
CA VAL A 16 10.70 10.22 -10.64
C VAL A 16 9.79 9.86 -9.46
N GLY A 17 8.63 10.52 -9.36
CA GLY A 17 7.63 10.22 -8.32
C GLY A 17 7.11 8.78 -8.41
N ALA A 18 6.76 8.31 -9.61
CA ALA A 18 6.31 6.94 -9.82
C ALA A 18 7.39 5.91 -9.48
N LEU A 19 8.61 6.11 -9.97
CA LEU A 19 9.73 5.20 -9.70
C LEU A 19 10.10 5.16 -8.22
N ALA A 20 10.05 6.30 -7.52
CA ALA A 20 10.29 6.32 -6.08
C ALA A 20 9.26 5.45 -5.32
N LEU A 21 7.98 5.54 -5.68
CA LEU A 21 6.90 4.74 -5.08
C LEU A 21 6.97 3.26 -5.49
N ILE A 22 7.32 2.96 -6.73
CA ILE A 22 7.52 1.58 -7.22
C ILE A 22 8.74 0.91 -6.56
N CYS A 23 9.83 1.65 -6.41
CA CYS A 23 11.06 1.17 -5.76
C CYS A 23 10.93 1.05 -4.25
N SER A 24 9.86 1.60 -3.70
CA SER A 24 9.67 1.77 -2.27
C SER A 24 9.69 0.45 -1.46
N PRO A 25 9.11 -0.68 -1.93
CA PRO A 25 9.17 -1.96 -1.20
C PRO A 25 10.58 -2.60 -1.19
N SER A 26 11.54 -2.08 -1.95
CA SER A 26 12.92 -2.61 -1.98
C SER A 26 13.59 -2.58 -0.61
N ILE A 27 13.24 -1.62 0.24
CA ILE A 27 13.76 -1.49 1.60
C ILE A 27 13.27 -2.66 2.46
N LEU A 28 11.97 -2.94 2.41
CA LEU A 28 11.38 -4.11 3.06
C LEU A 28 11.98 -5.41 2.52
N MET A 29 12.13 -5.55 1.20
CA MET A 29 12.73 -6.76 0.62
C MET A 29 14.19 -6.95 1.08
N ARG A 30 14.94 -5.86 1.26
CA ARG A 30 16.29 -5.88 1.81
C ARG A 30 16.28 -6.31 3.28
N GLN A 31 15.33 -5.84 4.09
CA GLN A 31 15.17 -6.26 5.48
C GLN A 31 14.84 -7.75 5.57
N ILE A 32 13.83 -8.22 4.81
CA ILE A 32 13.47 -9.64 4.71
C ILE A 32 14.68 -10.49 4.29
N HIS A 33 15.46 -10.02 3.32
CA HIS A 33 16.66 -10.74 2.87
C HIS A 33 17.73 -10.82 3.97
N LYS A 34 17.90 -9.78 4.80
CA LYS A 34 18.85 -9.77 5.92
C LYS A 34 18.37 -10.65 7.07
N GLN A 35 17.10 -10.55 7.43
CA GLN A 35 16.48 -11.25 8.55
C GLN A 35 16.17 -12.73 8.24
N LYS A 36 16.14 -13.10 6.95
CA LYS A 36 15.83 -14.46 6.46
C LYS A 36 14.43 -14.96 6.83
N HIS A 37 13.55 -14.07 7.26
CA HIS A 37 12.14 -14.33 7.49
C HIS A 37 11.32 -13.12 7.02
N VAL A 38 10.05 -13.37 6.68
CA VAL A 38 9.12 -12.33 6.20
C VAL A 38 8.48 -11.54 7.34
N GLY A 39 8.37 -12.12 8.55
CA GLY A 39 7.67 -11.49 9.66
C GLY A 39 6.16 -11.38 9.40
N VAL A 40 5.57 -10.24 9.76
CA VAL A 40 4.14 -9.93 9.57
C VAL A 40 3.80 -9.33 8.20
N ALA A 41 4.80 -9.13 7.34
CA ALA A 41 4.60 -8.52 6.03
C ALA A 41 3.73 -9.41 5.13
N SER A 42 2.64 -8.85 4.60
CA SER A 42 1.76 -9.53 3.64
C SER A 42 2.29 -9.48 2.21
N VAL A 43 2.00 -10.51 1.42
CA VAL A 43 2.34 -10.59 -0.01
C VAL A 43 1.40 -9.75 -0.89
N LEU A 44 0.20 -9.45 -0.40
CA LEU A 44 -0.86 -8.82 -1.21
C LEU A 44 -0.42 -7.51 -1.88
N PRO A 45 0.27 -6.58 -1.17
CA PRO A 45 0.78 -5.35 -1.76
C PRO A 45 1.73 -5.56 -2.95
N LEU A 46 2.62 -6.56 -2.85
CA LEU A 46 3.60 -6.86 -3.91
C LEU A 46 2.90 -7.39 -5.16
N VAL A 47 1.90 -8.25 -4.95
CA VAL A 47 1.11 -8.84 -6.02
C VAL A 47 0.20 -7.81 -6.68
N MET A 48 -0.44 -6.95 -5.90
CA MET A 48 -1.23 -5.83 -6.42
C MET A 48 -0.37 -4.83 -7.18
N LEU A 49 0.86 -4.57 -6.71
CA LEU A 49 1.83 -3.73 -7.43
C LEU A 49 2.20 -4.35 -8.78
N ALA A 50 2.37 -5.67 -8.85
CA ALA A 50 2.65 -6.39 -10.11
C ALA A 50 1.50 -6.25 -11.10
N ILE A 51 0.26 -6.55 -10.68
CA ILE A 51 -0.94 -6.42 -11.53
C ILE A 51 -1.08 -4.97 -12.01
N ASN A 52 -1.01 -3.99 -11.10
CA ASN A 52 -1.13 -2.58 -11.45
C ASN A 52 -0.03 -2.14 -12.44
N SER A 53 1.23 -2.52 -12.20
CA SER A 53 2.33 -2.17 -13.08
C SER A 53 2.18 -2.79 -14.47
N HIS A 54 1.78 -4.06 -14.54
CA HIS A 54 1.54 -4.73 -15.82
C HIS A 54 0.41 -4.06 -16.62
N VAL A 55 -0.70 -3.72 -15.96
CA VAL A 55 -1.85 -3.07 -16.60
C VAL A 55 -1.49 -1.68 -17.12
N TRP A 56 -0.82 -0.85 -16.31
CA TRP A 56 -0.39 0.48 -16.74
C TRP A 56 0.71 0.46 -17.80
N MET A 57 1.61 -0.53 -17.75
CA MET A 57 2.58 -0.77 -18.83
C MET A 57 1.85 -1.11 -20.14
N THR A 58 0.89 -2.03 -20.09
CA THR A 58 0.08 -2.43 -21.25
C THR A 58 -0.74 -1.26 -21.80
N TYR A 59 -1.34 -0.46 -20.91
CA TYR A 59 -2.02 0.78 -21.27
C TYR A 59 -1.07 1.75 -21.99
N GLY A 60 0.09 2.05 -21.41
CA GLY A 60 1.07 2.95 -22.01
C GLY A 60 1.56 2.47 -23.37
N TYR A 61 1.71 1.16 -23.55
CA TYR A 61 2.00 0.58 -24.87
C TYR A 61 0.86 0.83 -25.86
N LEU A 62 -0.38 0.52 -25.49
CA LEU A 62 -1.54 0.65 -26.39
C LEU A 62 -1.88 2.12 -26.73
N ASP A 63 -1.75 3.02 -25.77
CA ASP A 63 -1.97 4.47 -25.88
C ASP A 63 -0.78 5.22 -26.53
N GLU A 64 0.26 4.49 -26.97
CA GLU A 64 1.50 5.05 -27.58
C GLU A 64 2.24 6.03 -26.65
N ASN A 65 2.04 5.88 -25.35
CA ASN A 65 2.59 6.70 -24.29
C ASN A 65 3.87 6.09 -23.71
N VAL A 66 4.96 6.22 -24.47
CA VAL A 66 6.26 5.62 -24.13
C VAL A 66 6.82 6.18 -22.82
N PHE A 67 6.78 7.51 -22.64
CA PHE A 67 7.28 8.19 -21.45
C PHE A 67 6.25 9.21 -20.92
N PRO A 68 5.86 9.14 -19.64
CA PRO A 68 6.46 8.35 -18.55
C PRO A 68 5.79 7.00 -18.30
N VAL A 69 4.59 6.76 -18.85
CA VAL A 69 3.73 5.65 -18.45
C VAL A 69 4.37 4.29 -18.74
N PHE A 70 4.58 3.94 -20.02
CA PHE A 70 5.15 2.64 -20.36
C PHE A 70 6.50 2.39 -19.68
N SER A 71 7.41 3.36 -19.74
CA SER A 71 8.77 3.24 -19.20
C SER A 71 8.80 2.97 -17.69
N CYS A 72 8.08 3.77 -16.89
CA CYS A 72 8.10 3.64 -15.43
C CYS A 72 7.40 2.35 -14.96
N PHE A 73 6.28 2.01 -15.58
CA PHE A 73 5.53 0.81 -15.19
C PHE A 73 6.17 -0.48 -15.71
N ALA A 74 6.96 -0.44 -16.79
CA ALA A 74 7.82 -1.57 -17.17
C ALA A 74 8.92 -1.84 -16.13
N VAL A 75 9.52 -0.78 -15.57
CA VAL A 75 10.45 -0.93 -14.44
C VAL A 75 9.73 -1.50 -13.21
N GLY A 76 8.50 -1.05 -12.95
CA GLY A 76 7.68 -1.59 -11.86
C GLY A 76 7.29 -3.04 -12.02
N ASP A 77 6.98 -3.47 -13.25
CA ASP A 77 6.69 -4.86 -13.55
C ASP A 77 7.90 -5.75 -13.24
N LEU A 78 9.08 -5.39 -13.74
CA LEU A 78 10.34 -6.10 -13.46
C LEU A 78 10.69 -6.09 -11.96
N ALA A 79 10.55 -4.93 -11.29
CA ALA A 79 10.83 -4.81 -9.86
C ALA A 79 9.88 -5.68 -9.03
N SER A 80 8.60 -5.74 -9.40
CA SER A 80 7.60 -6.55 -8.69
C SER A 80 7.91 -8.04 -8.75
N VAL A 81 8.41 -8.55 -9.89
CA VAL A 81 8.87 -9.94 -10.03
C VAL A 81 10.02 -10.22 -9.07
N VAL A 82 11.00 -9.31 -8.97
CA VAL A 82 12.11 -9.43 -8.03
C VAL A 82 11.62 -9.42 -6.58
N TYR A 83 10.70 -8.53 -6.22
CA TYR A 83 10.16 -8.46 -4.86
C TYR A 83 9.39 -9.73 -4.48
N ILE A 84 8.53 -10.23 -5.36
CA ILE A 84 7.78 -11.47 -5.13
C ILE A 84 8.76 -12.66 -5.01
N ALA A 85 9.82 -12.71 -5.82
CA ALA A 85 10.83 -13.76 -5.73
C ALA A 85 11.60 -13.74 -4.39
N VAL A 86 11.99 -12.55 -3.91
CA VAL A 86 12.63 -12.39 -2.60
C VAL A 86 11.67 -12.80 -1.48
N TYR A 87 10.42 -12.34 -1.51
CA TYR A 87 9.40 -12.70 -0.53
C TYR A 87 9.15 -14.22 -0.50
N TRP A 88 9.02 -14.85 -1.68
CA TRP A 88 8.83 -16.29 -1.82
C TRP A 88 9.95 -17.11 -1.20
N ARG A 89 11.20 -16.62 -1.30
CA ARG A 89 12.37 -17.34 -0.81
C ARG A 89 12.36 -17.54 0.71
N TYR A 90 11.78 -16.58 1.44
CA TYR A 90 11.83 -16.49 2.90
C TYR A 90 10.47 -16.67 3.59
N THR A 91 9.38 -16.79 2.84
CA THR A 91 8.06 -17.06 3.41
C THR A 91 7.92 -18.51 3.87
N THR A 92 7.27 -18.71 5.02
CA THR A 92 6.86 -20.02 5.53
C THR A 92 5.53 -20.48 4.92
N GLU A 93 4.65 -19.53 4.60
CA GLU A 93 3.28 -19.75 4.10
C GLU A 93 3.21 -20.01 2.59
N ARG A 94 4.11 -20.86 2.06
CA ARG A 94 4.29 -21.04 0.61
C ARG A 94 3.02 -21.43 -0.14
N ARG A 95 2.13 -22.23 0.46
CA ARG A 95 0.87 -22.65 -0.20
C ARG A 95 -0.10 -21.49 -0.38
N TYR A 96 -0.21 -20.62 0.62
CA TYR A 96 -1.03 -19.41 0.54
C TYR A 96 -0.45 -18.46 -0.51
N VAL A 97 0.85 -18.17 -0.41
CA VAL A 97 1.56 -17.31 -1.35
C VAL A 97 1.46 -17.85 -2.78
N ALA A 98 1.57 -19.18 -2.97
CA ALA A 98 1.44 -19.83 -4.28
C ALA A 98 0.09 -19.48 -4.91
N ARG A 99 -0.98 -19.65 -4.14
CA ARG A 99 -2.35 -19.43 -4.61
C ARG A 99 -2.56 -17.98 -5.02
N VAL A 100 -2.07 -17.03 -4.22
CA VAL A 100 -2.17 -15.59 -4.50
C VAL A 100 -1.36 -15.22 -5.75
N VAL A 101 -0.13 -15.70 -5.87
CA VAL A 101 0.72 -15.42 -7.05
C VAL A 101 0.14 -16.06 -8.30
N ILE A 102 -0.33 -17.32 -8.25
CA ILE A 102 -0.98 -17.99 -9.38
C ILE A 102 -2.23 -17.23 -9.83
N ALA A 103 -3.06 -16.79 -8.88
CA ALA A 103 -4.24 -15.99 -9.21
C ALA A 103 -3.86 -14.69 -9.93
N ALA A 104 -2.82 -14.00 -9.45
CA ALA A 104 -2.34 -12.77 -10.05
C ALA A 104 -1.71 -12.97 -11.44
N VAL A 105 -0.88 -13.99 -11.61
CA VAL A 105 -0.34 -14.37 -12.93
C VAL A 105 -1.48 -14.72 -13.88
N SER A 106 -2.52 -15.41 -13.41
CA SER A 106 -3.69 -15.71 -14.24
C SER A 106 -4.39 -14.43 -14.71
N VAL A 107 -4.59 -13.45 -13.82
CA VAL A 107 -5.14 -12.13 -14.18
C VAL A 107 -4.25 -11.42 -15.20
N ILE A 108 -2.94 -11.35 -14.96
CA ILE A 108 -1.97 -10.73 -15.87
C ILE A 108 -2.00 -11.38 -17.26
N VAL A 109 -2.02 -12.72 -17.33
CA VAL A 109 -2.07 -13.48 -18.58
C VAL A 109 -3.39 -13.21 -19.32
N ILE A 110 -4.53 -13.24 -18.63
CA ILE A 110 -5.84 -12.97 -19.25
C ILE A 110 -5.88 -11.55 -19.84
N LEU A 111 -5.41 -10.56 -19.08
CA LEU A 111 -5.37 -9.16 -19.55
C LEU A 111 -4.39 -8.97 -20.71
N SER A 112 -3.26 -9.67 -20.69
CA SER A 112 -2.28 -9.65 -21.79
C SER A 112 -2.85 -10.28 -23.06
N ILE A 113 -3.54 -11.42 -22.95
CA ILE A 113 -4.21 -12.07 -24.08
C ILE A 113 -5.24 -11.12 -24.68
N TYR A 114 -6.09 -10.50 -23.85
CA TYR A 114 -7.06 -9.51 -24.32
C TYR A 114 -6.39 -8.32 -25.02
N ALA A 115 -5.32 -7.77 -24.44
CA ALA A 115 -4.59 -6.65 -25.03
C ALA A 115 -3.94 -7.01 -26.38
N VAL A 116 -3.37 -8.21 -26.50
CA VAL A 116 -2.77 -8.70 -27.76
C VAL A 116 -3.85 -8.95 -28.80
N LEU A 117 -4.91 -9.69 -28.47
CA LEU A 117 -6.03 -9.98 -29.39
C LEU A 117 -6.74 -8.70 -29.84
N GLY A 118 -6.89 -7.74 -28.93
CA GLY A 118 -7.44 -6.43 -29.24
C GLY A 118 -6.51 -5.57 -30.09
N GLY A 119 -5.21 -5.58 -29.80
CA GLY A 119 -4.21 -4.84 -30.55
C GLY A 119 -4.05 -5.30 -31.99
N ILE A 120 -4.22 -6.60 -32.27
CA ILE A 120 -4.20 -7.16 -33.64
C ILE A 120 -5.55 -7.06 -34.36
N GLY A 121 -6.59 -6.52 -33.71
CA GLY A 121 -7.91 -6.29 -34.30
C GLY A 121 -8.87 -7.49 -34.28
N TYR A 122 -8.53 -8.60 -33.61
CA TYR A 122 -9.38 -9.80 -33.55
C TYR A 122 -10.67 -9.57 -32.75
N THR A 123 -10.67 -8.61 -31.82
CA THR A 123 -11.85 -8.25 -31.02
C THR A 123 -12.82 -7.29 -31.73
N GLY A 124 -12.48 -6.84 -32.95
CA GLY A 124 -13.24 -5.82 -33.67
C GLY A 124 -13.14 -4.41 -33.07
N GLN A 125 -12.29 -4.23 -32.04
CA GLN A 125 -12.05 -2.94 -31.40
C GLN A 125 -10.83 -2.25 -32.02
N THR A 126 -10.82 -0.92 -32.05
CA THR A 126 -9.61 -0.16 -32.38
C THR A 126 -8.61 -0.22 -31.23
N ARG A 127 -7.31 -0.06 -31.52
CA ARG A 127 -6.25 0.00 -30.50
C ARG A 127 -6.57 1.00 -29.39
N ALA A 128 -7.14 2.15 -29.73
CA ALA A 128 -7.56 3.17 -28.77
C ALA A 128 -8.74 2.74 -27.87
N GLN A 129 -9.68 1.94 -28.39
CA GLN A 129 -10.77 1.38 -27.57
C GLN A 129 -10.22 0.35 -26.57
N VAL A 130 -9.32 -0.52 -27.01
CA VAL A 130 -8.65 -1.50 -26.15
C VAL A 130 -7.81 -0.79 -25.07
N ALA A 131 -7.07 0.27 -25.45
CA ALA A 131 -6.35 1.13 -24.51
C ALA A 131 -7.29 1.69 -23.44
N LYS A 132 -8.46 2.24 -23.82
CA LYS A 132 -9.44 2.75 -22.85
C LYS A 132 -9.94 1.68 -21.90
N THR A 133 -10.26 0.49 -22.38
CA THR A 133 -10.70 -0.63 -21.53
C THR A 133 -9.61 -1.05 -20.55
N ILE A 134 -8.37 -1.22 -21.01
CA ILE A 134 -7.22 -1.51 -20.14
C ILE A 134 -6.99 -0.37 -19.14
N GLY A 135 -7.16 0.88 -19.56
CA GLY A 135 -7.04 2.06 -18.69
C GLY A 135 -8.04 2.05 -17.54
N TYR A 136 -9.32 1.76 -17.80
CA TYR A 136 -10.32 1.63 -16.74
C TYR A 136 -10.02 0.47 -15.77
N ILE A 137 -9.49 -0.64 -16.28
CA ILE A 137 -9.00 -1.73 -15.43
C ILE A 137 -7.80 -1.24 -14.60
N GLY A 138 -6.91 -0.45 -15.19
CA GLY A 138 -5.80 0.22 -14.53
C GLY A 138 -6.25 1.07 -13.35
N ASP A 139 -7.25 1.93 -13.56
CA ASP A 139 -7.85 2.75 -12.50
C ASP A 139 -8.39 1.89 -11.35
N ALA A 140 -9.13 0.82 -11.67
CA ALA A 140 -9.65 -0.10 -10.65
C ALA A 140 -8.52 -0.77 -9.87
N THR A 141 -7.47 -1.24 -10.56
CA THR A 141 -6.31 -1.87 -9.90
C THR A 141 -5.53 -0.88 -9.04
N ALA A 142 -5.42 0.37 -9.46
CA ALA A 142 -4.79 1.43 -8.68
C ALA A 142 -5.60 1.71 -7.41
N ILE A 143 -6.92 1.83 -7.50
CA ILE A 143 -7.79 2.02 -6.32
C ILE A 143 -7.63 0.84 -5.35
N CYS A 144 -7.62 -0.41 -5.85
CA CYS A 144 -7.40 -1.59 -5.02
C CYS A 144 -6.00 -1.60 -4.36
N LEU A 145 -4.95 -1.15 -5.06
CA LEU A 145 -3.61 -1.03 -4.49
C LEU A 145 -3.57 0.00 -3.35
N TYR A 146 -4.31 1.11 -3.49
CA TYR A 146 -4.44 2.15 -2.47
C TYR A 146 -5.43 1.82 -1.34
N ALA A 147 -6.16 0.70 -1.43
CA ALA A 147 -7.12 0.30 -0.39
C ALA A 147 -6.45 0.03 0.97
N ALA A 148 -5.21 -0.49 0.99
CA ALA A 148 -4.49 -0.76 2.23
C ALA A 148 -4.10 0.53 3.00
N PRO A 149 -3.51 1.55 2.36
CA PRO A 149 -3.37 2.87 2.97
C PRO A 149 -4.71 3.49 3.43
N MET A 150 -5.80 3.27 2.69
CA MET A 150 -7.13 3.74 3.10
C MET A 150 -7.61 3.06 4.39
N GLU A 151 -7.36 1.76 4.56
CA GLU A 151 -7.68 1.07 5.82
C GLU A 151 -6.96 1.69 7.01
N LYS A 152 -5.66 2.01 6.86
CA LYS A 152 -4.89 2.71 7.91
C LYS A 152 -5.50 4.07 8.25
N LEU A 153 -6.00 4.81 7.27
CA LEU A 153 -6.72 6.08 7.48
C LEU A 153 -7.99 5.88 8.34
N PHE A 154 -8.78 4.84 8.06
CA PHE A 154 -9.95 4.51 8.88
C PHE A 154 -9.57 4.12 10.31
N GLN A 155 -8.46 3.40 10.49
CA GLN A 155 -7.96 3.06 11.83
C GLN A 155 -7.53 4.31 12.61
N VAL A 156 -6.87 5.27 11.97
CA VAL A 156 -6.51 6.56 12.61
C VAL A 156 -7.75 7.33 13.05
N LEU A 157 -8.79 7.39 12.21
CA LEU A 157 -10.07 8.01 12.57
C LEU A 157 -10.75 7.29 13.75
N LYS A 158 -10.74 5.95 13.73
CA LYS A 158 -11.37 5.12 14.75
C LYS A 158 -10.64 5.19 16.10
N HIS A 159 -9.31 5.21 16.08
CA HIS A 159 -8.47 5.16 17.27
C HIS A 159 -7.93 6.54 17.69
N LYS A 160 -8.24 7.60 16.93
CA LYS A 160 -7.81 8.98 17.18
C LYS A 160 -6.29 9.09 17.41
N SER A 161 -5.51 8.29 16.68
CA SER A 161 -4.06 8.20 16.85
C SER A 161 -3.37 8.13 15.49
N ALA A 162 -2.44 9.05 15.25
CA ALA A 162 -1.67 9.15 14.02
C ALA A 162 -0.29 8.47 14.10
N VAL A 163 -0.04 7.66 15.14
CA VAL A 163 1.28 7.04 15.42
C VAL A 163 1.85 6.25 14.24
N PHE A 164 0.99 5.64 13.41
CA PHE A 164 1.40 4.78 12.30
C PHE A 164 1.52 5.52 10.96
N ILE A 165 1.26 6.82 10.90
CA ILE A 165 1.33 7.59 9.64
C ILE A 165 2.69 8.29 9.56
N ASN A 166 3.52 7.83 8.63
CA ASN A 166 4.71 8.57 8.23
C ASN A 166 4.29 9.78 7.37
N ALA A 167 4.18 10.96 7.99
CA ALA A 167 3.76 12.19 7.33
C ALA A 167 4.64 12.55 6.11
N HIS A 168 5.94 12.27 6.16
CA HIS A 168 6.85 12.51 5.04
C HIS A 168 6.49 11.66 3.82
N MET A 169 6.06 10.41 4.02
CA MET A 169 5.63 9.54 2.94
C MET A 169 4.29 9.96 2.32
N VAL A 170 3.35 10.43 3.14
CA VAL A 170 2.06 10.95 2.65
C VAL A 170 2.30 12.21 1.82
N MET A 171 3.20 13.11 2.26
CA MET A 171 3.59 14.29 1.48
C MET A 171 4.26 13.90 0.15
N ALA A 172 5.20 12.96 0.15
CA ALA A 172 5.85 12.49 -1.07
C ALA A 172 4.83 11.88 -2.06
N SER A 173 3.88 11.08 -1.56
CA SER A 173 2.79 10.51 -2.36
C SER A 173 1.86 11.58 -2.91
N LEU A 174 1.51 12.59 -2.11
CA LEU A 174 0.70 13.72 -2.53
C LEU A 174 1.38 14.50 -3.66
N THR A 175 2.67 14.83 -3.52
CA THR A 175 3.43 15.51 -4.57
C THR A 175 3.47 14.69 -5.86
N SER A 176 3.69 13.37 -5.77
CA SER A 176 3.66 12.48 -6.92
C SER A 176 2.30 12.51 -7.63
N ASN A 177 1.19 12.38 -6.87
CA ASN A 177 -0.16 12.41 -7.45
C ASN A 177 -0.51 13.76 -8.09
N VAL A 178 -0.02 14.88 -7.53
CA VAL A 178 -0.18 16.21 -8.14
C VAL A 178 0.59 16.31 -9.46
N MET A 179 1.79 15.74 -9.54
CA MET A 179 2.55 15.69 -10.80
C MET A 179 1.83 14.85 -11.86
N TRP A 180 1.26 13.70 -11.46
CA TRP A 180 0.46 12.85 -12.35
C TRP A 180 -0.86 13.50 -12.78
N LEU A 181 -1.55 14.21 -11.89
CA LEU A 181 -2.73 15.00 -12.22
C LEU A 181 -2.39 16.10 -13.23
N THR A 182 -1.28 16.80 -13.02
CA THR A 182 -0.79 17.84 -13.93
C THR A 182 -0.46 17.24 -15.29
N TYR A 183 0.25 16.11 -15.32
CA TYR A 183 0.55 15.37 -16.54
C TYR A 183 -0.72 14.93 -17.29
N GLY A 184 -1.69 14.35 -16.59
CA GLY A 184 -2.98 13.95 -17.17
C GLY A 184 -3.74 15.15 -17.74
N SER A 185 -3.72 16.29 -17.04
CA SER A 185 -4.36 17.54 -17.47
C SER A 185 -3.71 18.09 -18.75
N LEU A 186 -2.37 18.12 -18.82
CA LEU A 186 -1.63 18.60 -19.99
C LEU A 186 -1.80 17.69 -21.22
N THR A 187 -2.08 16.40 -21.00
CA THR A 187 -2.32 15.41 -22.06
C THR A 187 -3.80 15.18 -22.35
N ALA A 188 -4.70 15.92 -21.67
CA ALA A 188 -6.16 15.72 -21.72
C ALA A 188 -6.58 14.25 -21.50
N ASN A 189 -5.82 13.52 -20.68
CA ASN A 189 -6.02 12.09 -20.45
C ASN A 189 -6.84 11.85 -19.17
N TRP A 190 -8.15 11.70 -19.35
CA TRP A 190 -9.09 11.54 -18.22
C TRP A 190 -8.84 10.28 -17.39
N ILE A 191 -8.35 9.21 -18.02
CA ILE A 191 -8.01 7.94 -17.34
C ILE A 191 -6.91 8.20 -16.31
N ILE A 192 -5.93 9.06 -16.62
CA ILE A 192 -4.89 9.42 -15.65
C ILE A 192 -5.40 10.41 -14.60
N ILE A 193 -6.25 11.37 -14.99
CA ILE A 193 -6.77 12.41 -14.10
C ILE A 193 -7.63 11.81 -12.98
N ALA A 194 -8.57 10.92 -13.31
CA ALA A 194 -9.59 10.42 -12.40
C ALA A 194 -9.03 9.76 -11.10
N PRO A 195 -8.14 8.75 -11.15
CA PRO A 195 -7.60 8.14 -9.95
C PRO A 195 -6.71 9.10 -9.15
N ASN A 196 -6.00 10.02 -9.81
CA ASN A 196 -5.12 10.96 -9.13
C ASN A 196 -5.88 11.99 -8.29
N ILE A 197 -7.06 12.45 -8.74
CA ILE A 197 -7.94 13.30 -7.92
C ILE A 197 -8.36 12.56 -6.64
N LEU A 198 -8.74 11.29 -6.77
CA LEU A 198 -9.10 10.46 -5.63
C LEU A 198 -7.93 10.33 -4.65
N PHE A 199 -6.74 10.00 -5.14
CA PHE A 199 -5.56 9.84 -4.28
C PHE A 199 -5.11 11.15 -3.65
N ILE A 200 -5.19 12.28 -4.34
CA ILE A 200 -4.92 13.61 -3.75
C ILE A 200 -5.87 13.88 -2.60
N THR A 201 -7.16 13.61 -2.79
CA THR A 201 -8.18 13.80 -1.75
C THR A 201 -7.86 12.94 -0.53
N LEU A 202 -7.59 11.64 -0.73
CA LEU A 202 -7.26 10.70 0.34
C LEU A 202 -5.96 11.07 1.08
N ASN A 203 -4.89 11.42 0.36
CA ASN A 203 -3.62 11.83 0.98
C ASN A 203 -3.77 13.16 1.74
N SER A 204 -4.56 14.10 1.22
CA SER A 204 -4.84 15.37 1.89
C SER A 204 -5.64 15.16 3.18
N SER A 205 -6.66 14.30 3.15
CA SER A 205 -7.41 13.91 4.36
C SER A 205 -6.50 13.23 5.39
N THR A 206 -5.64 12.33 4.95
CA THR A 206 -4.65 11.64 5.81
C THR A 206 -3.70 12.62 6.48
N LEU A 207 -3.19 13.59 5.72
CA LEU A 207 -2.28 14.61 6.23
C LEU A 207 -2.99 15.56 7.22
N ALA A 208 -4.21 15.99 6.92
CA ALA A 208 -5.01 16.81 7.82
C ALA A 208 -5.27 16.11 9.16
N LEU A 209 -5.61 14.82 9.13
CA LEU A 209 -5.82 14.02 10.34
C LEU A 209 -4.53 13.84 11.13
N CYS A 210 -3.38 13.70 10.45
CA CYS A 210 -2.07 13.65 11.11
C CYS A 210 -1.74 14.96 11.85
N PHE A 211 -2.18 16.12 11.36
CA PHE A 211 -1.99 17.40 12.04
C PHE A 211 -2.95 17.59 13.23
N VAL A 212 -4.17 17.06 13.14
CA VAL A 212 -5.18 17.18 14.20
C VAL A 212 -4.94 16.21 15.35
N TYR A 213 -4.50 14.98 15.07
CA TYR A 213 -4.27 13.95 16.08
C TYR A 213 -2.79 13.91 16.49
N ASN A 214 -2.52 14.32 17.74
CA ASN A 214 -1.17 14.34 18.29
C ASN A 214 -0.64 12.89 18.49
N PRO A 215 0.54 12.54 17.95
CA PRO A 215 1.13 11.20 18.11
C PRO A 215 1.51 10.86 19.56
N LYS A 216 1.52 11.83 20.47
CA LYS A 216 1.98 11.65 21.86
C LYS A 216 0.90 11.26 22.88
N THR A 217 -0.38 11.15 22.48
CA THR A 217 -1.51 10.96 23.41
C THR A 217 -2.09 9.55 23.46
N HIS A 218 -1.44 8.52 22.91
CA HIS A 218 -1.99 7.16 22.89
C HIS A 218 -1.34 6.20 23.92
N PRO A 219 -2.13 5.38 24.64
CA PRO A 219 -1.67 4.47 25.71
C PRO A 219 -1.07 3.12 25.23
N LEU A 220 -0.38 3.07 24.08
CA LEU A 220 0.25 1.83 23.59
C LEU A 220 1.77 1.85 23.82
N HIS A 221 2.27 0.74 24.38
CA HIS A 221 3.60 0.54 24.97
C HIS A 221 4.76 0.77 23.99
N GLU A 222 5.85 1.41 24.47
CA GLU A 222 7.09 1.78 23.73
C GLU A 222 7.72 0.63 22.91
N SER A 223 7.44 -0.63 23.26
CA SER A 223 7.91 -1.81 22.53
C SER A 223 7.35 -1.95 21.10
N PHE A 224 6.23 -1.28 20.76
CA PHE A 224 5.66 -1.25 19.40
C PHE A 224 6.21 -0.11 18.53
N LEU A 225 6.88 0.87 19.14
CA LEU A 225 7.45 2.02 18.44
C LEU A 225 8.82 1.68 17.81
N ALA A 226 9.54 0.70 18.35
CA ALA A 226 10.82 0.25 17.83
C ALA A 226 10.72 -0.51 16.50
N ASP A 227 9.53 -1.02 16.14
CA ASP A 227 9.30 -1.77 14.89
C ASP A 227 8.84 -0.87 13.72
N ASN A 228 8.46 0.39 14.00
CA ASN A 228 7.91 1.32 13.00
C ASN A 228 8.95 2.28 12.37
N GLU A 229 10.24 2.12 12.67
CA GLU A 229 11.33 2.77 11.92
C GLU A 229 11.68 2.01 10.61
N ALA A 230 10.80 1.15 10.11
CA ALA A 230 10.94 0.54 8.79
C ALA A 230 10.48 1.53 7.70
N PRO A 231 11.37 1.98 6.79
CA PRO A 231 11.00 2.89 5.75
C PRO A 231 10.21 2.16 4.67
N ILE A 232 9.10 2.76 4.30
CA ILE A 232 8.22 2.37 3.21
C ILE A 232 7.72 0.93 3.31
N GLU A 233 6.61 0.80 4.01
CA GLU A 233 5.76 -0.35 3.84
C GLU A 233 4.38 0.10 3.36
N VAL A 234 4.04 -0.30 2.14
CA VAL A 234 2.69 -0.83 1.91
C VAL A 234 2.61 -2.13 2.72
N SER A 235 2.66 -2.06 4.04
CA SER A 235 2.41 -3.18 4.92
C SER A 235 0.91 -3.26 5.04
N VAL A 236 0.35 -4.21 4.32
CA VAL A 236 -0.87 -4.87 4.75
C VAL A 236 -0.48 -5.65 6.00
N GLU A 237 -0.43 -4.96 7.12
CA GLU A 237 -0.58 -5.61 8.41
C GLU A 237 -2.09 -5.81 8.55
N LEU A 238 -2.54 -7.00 8.16
CA LEU A 238 -3.90 -7.43 8.50
C LEU A 238 -3.98 -7.40 10.03
N SER A 239 -4.91 -6.57 10.53
CA SER A 239 -5.37 -6.62 11.91
C SER A 239 -5.44 -8.08 12.39
N PRO A 240 -4.95 -8.39 13.61
CA PRO A 240 -4.73 -9.76 14.01
C PRO A 240 -6.05 -10.54 13.91
N LYS A 241 -6.03 -11.61 13.12
CA LYS A 241 -7.02 -12.68 13.29
C LYS A 241 -6.98 -13.04 14.77
N GLU A 242 -8.15 -13.02 15.38
CA GLU A 242 -8.45 -13.48 16.72
C GLU A 242 -7.93 -14.93 16.87
N ASN A 243 -6.66 -15.05 17.23
CA ASN A 243 -6.09 -16.31 17.65
C ASN A 243 -6.70 -16.58 19.00
N LYS A 244 -7.44 -17.69 19.09
CA LYS A 244 -7.96 -18.24 20.33
C LYS A 244 -6.93 -18.04 21.44
N VAL A 245 -7.29 -17.19 22.39
CA VAL A 245 -6.58 -17.00 23.65
C VAL A 245 -6.29 -18.39 24.23
N PRO A 246 -5.04 -18.78 24.50
CA PRO A 246 -4.80 -19.99 25.27
C PRO A 246 -5.48 -19.77 26.62
N ASN A 247 -6.32 -20.74 27.02
CA ASN A 247 -7.20 -20.69 28.19
C ASN A 247 -6.42 -20.26 29.45
N ILE A 248 -6.42 -18.95 29.76
CA ILE A 248 -5.90 -18.43 31.02
C ILE A 248 -7.03 -18.65 32.04
N PRO A 249 -6.82 -19.41 33.13
CA PRO A 249 -7.82 -19.55 34.17
C PRO A 249 -8.19 -18.17 34.68
N SER A 250 -9.48 -17.87 34.75
CA SER A 250 -9.98 -16.61 35.29
C SER A 250 -9.35 -16.34 36.66
N PRO A 251 -8.88 -15.12 36.96
CA PRO A 251 -8.36 -14.82 38.28
C PRO A 251 -9.48 -15.03 39.31
N GLN A 252 -9.29 -15.99 40.21
CA GLN A 252 -10.16 -16.19 41.35
C GLN A 252 -10.20 -14.88 42.16
N TYR A 253 -11.36 -14.24 42.19
CA TYR A 253 -11.63 -13.19 43.18
C TYR A 253 -11.69 -13.84 44.55
N GLN A 254 -10.58 -13.79 45.28
CA GLN A 254 -10.55 -14.15 46.68
C GLN A 254 -10.83 -12.89 47.49
N ALA A 255 -12.02 -12.81 48.09
CA ALA A 255 -12.37 -11.73 49.00
C ALA A 255 -11.41 -11.78 50.19
N ILE A 256 -10.50 -10.81 50.28
CA ILE A 256 -9.65 -10.63 51.46
C ILE A 256 -10.56 -10.12 52.58
N GLN A 257 -10.73 -10.91 53.64
CA GLN A 257 -11.39 -10.44 54.86
C GLN A 257 -10.52 -9.37 55.52
N SER A 258 -11.16 -8.26 55.91
CA SER A 258 -10.54 -7.19 56.69
C SER A 258 -9.90 -7.75 57.98
N PRO A 259 -8.67 -7.36 58.35
CA PRO A 259 -8.12 -7.71 59.65
C PRO A 259 -8.93 -7.00 60.74
N LEU A 260 -9.54 -7.76 61.64
CA LEU A 260 -10.03 -7.23 62.91
C LEU A 260 -8.82 -7.10 63.84
N GLU A 261 -8.41 -5.86 64.08
CA GLU A 261 -7.44 -5.50 65.10
C GLU A 261 -8.08 -5.69 66.49
N PRO A 262 -7.52 -6.54 67.38
CA PRO A 262 -7.97 -6.57 68.76
C PRO A 262 -7.22 -5.47 69.54
N LEU A 263 -7.89 -4.35 69.77
CA LEU A 263 -7.54 -3.38 70.82
C LEU A 263 -7.60 -4.08 72.19
N ARG A 264 -6.52 -4.76 72.58
CA ARG A 264 -6.26 -5.12 73.98
C ARG A 264 -5.71 -3.89 74.70
N LEU A 265 -6.61 -3.16 75.35
CA LEU A 265 -6.28 -2.23 76.42
C LEU A 265 -5.47 -2.97 77.49
N GLN A 266 -4.16 -2.72 77.54
CA GLN A 266 -3.36 -2.90 78.73
C GLN A 266 -3.61 -1.72 79.66
N LEU A 267 -4.42 -1.92 80.70
CA LEU A 267 -4.32 -1.15 81.93
C LEU A 267 -4.06 -2.16 83.05
N ARG A 268 -2.83 -2.11 83.56
CA ARG A 268 -2.33 -2.82 84.73
C ARG A 268 -2.27 -1.81 85.88
N SER A 269 -2.51 -2.30 87.09
CA SER A 269 -2.46 -1.67 88.42
C SER A 269 -3.54 -0.63 88.74
#